data_AF-A0A7D5Z0J7-F1
#
_entry.id   AF-A0A7D5Z0J7-F1
#
_cell.length_a   1.000
_cell.length_b   1.000
_cell.length_c   1.000
_cell.angle_alpha   90.00
_cell.angle_beta   90.00
_cell.angle_gamma   90.00
#
_symmetry.space_group_name_H-M   'P 1'
#
loop_
_entity.id
_entity.type
_entity.pdbx_description
1 polymer ?
#
loop_
_entity_poly.entity_id
_entity_poly.type
_entity_poly.pdbx_seq_one_letter_code
_entity_poly.pdbx_strand_id
1 'polypeptide(L)'
;MLSALCEAWGFLNTGMGPDYHQIGQAFQQWNNEGELHGTFLVEIAADVCKARKRDGGYVLDDVLDKVVQDGDASEGTPSWSIAESASRHISCPTLAAGLFFRTALGNRQERLKVAQSVAMPPPRSFQDMMDKDKMGLELIARESIDEGWNIRLSGCIRIWRAGCIIQSEFIADILEPFLNMNKTPTNAKLDSRVGRELQRNYGVLKDIVSRGLAYDDYIPALSATLEYMKCSGGTMLPTRFVEAQMDYFGAHSYDKAGVPGEDPGPVAKGAHDYEWKPA
;
A
#
# COMPACT_ATOMS: atom_id res chain seq x y z
N MET A 1 4.89 -4.05 -0.15
CA MET A 1 5.29 -4.89 1.00
C MET A 1 6.44 -4.27 1.78
N LEU A 2 7.65 -4.07 1.21
CA LEU A 2 8.80 -3.46 1.90
C LEU A 2 8.46 -2.19 2.72
N SER A 3 7.80 -1.18 2.12
CA SER A 3 7.46 0.05 2.85
C SER A 3 6.50 -0.22 4.03
N ALA A 4 5.51 -1.08 3.88
CA ALA A 4 4.59 -1.44 4.97
C ALA A 4 5.29 -2.21 6.12
N LEU A 5 6.29 -3.04 5.81
CA LEU A 5 7.12 -3.70 6.83
C LEU A 5 8.09 -2.72 7.52
N CYS A 6 8.62 -1.74 6.78
CA CYS A 6 9.40 -0.64 7.34
C CYS A 6 8.55 0.22 8.30
N GLU A 7 7.30 0.52 7.92
CA GLU A 7 6.33 1.24 8.77
C GLU A 7 5.96 0.42 10.02
N ALA A 8 5.73 -0.89 9.88
CA ALA A 8 5.50 -1.79 11.01
C ALA A 8 6.71 -1.93 11.95
N TRP A 9 7.94 -1.93 11.41
CA TRP A 9 9.18 -1.89 12.20
C TRP A 9 9.36 -0.53 12.89
N GLY A 10 9.03 0.58 12.22
CA GLY A 10 9.10 1.93 12.79
C GLY A 10 8.19 2.05 14.02
N PHE A 11 6.91 1.70 13.86
CA PHE A 11 5.93 1.68 14.95
C PHE A 11 6.38 0.79 16.13
N LEU A 12 6.98 -0.36 15.81
CA LEU A 12 7.58 -1.27 16.79
C LEU A 12 8.73 -0.67 17.56
N ASN A 13 9.69 -0.07 16.86
CA ASN A 13 10.88 0.52 17.46
C ASN A 13 10.52 1.74 18.32
N THR A 14 9.57 2.56 17.85
CA THR A 14 9.00 3.68 18.62
C THR A 14 8.28 3.19 19.90
N GLY A 15 7.50 2.12 19.83
CA GLY A 15 6.78 1.56 20.99
C GLY A 15 7.63 0.77 21.98
N MET A 16 8.47 -0.15 21.49
CA MET A 16 9.23 -1.11 22.33
C MET A 16 10.64 -0.62 22.73
N GLY A 17 11.15 0.42 22.08
CA GLY A 17 12.52 0.90 22.29
C GLY A 17 13.60 0.03 21.63
N PRO A 18 14.88 0.18 22.04
CA PRO A 18 16.04 -0.26 21.26
C PRO A 18 16.32 -1.77 21.28
N ASP A 19 15.42 -2.61 21.81
CA ASP A 19 15.61 -4.07 21.78
C ASP A 19 15.06 -4.70 20.49
N TYR A 20 15.83 -4.57 19.41
CA TYR A 20 15.47 -5.14 18.11
C TYR A 20 15.32 -6.67 18.15
N HIS A 21 15.87 -7.37 19.14
CA HIS A 21 15.67 -8.81 19.26
C HIS A 21 14.20 -9.18 19.50
N GLN A 22 13.48 -8.43 20.33
CA GLN A 22 12.04 -8.64 20.56
C GLN A 22 11.22 -8.34 19.31
N ILE A 23 11.59 -7.28 18.57
CA ILE A 23 11.01 -6.95 17.26
C ILE A 23 11.22 -8.11 16.26
N GLY A 24 12.42 -8.67 16.21
CA GLY A 24 12.74 -9.83 15.38
C GLY A 24 12.08 -11.14 15.84
N GLN A 25 11.72 -11.27 17.12
CA GLN A 25 10.88 -12.39 17.61
C GLN A 25 9.43 -12.22 17.14
N ALA A 26 8.87 -11.00 17.18
CA ALA A 26 7.53 -10.73 16.68
C ALA A 26 7.40 -11.02 15.17
N PHE A 27 8.34 -10.54 14.34
CA PHE A 27 8.35 -10.90 12.91
C PHE A 27 8.50 -12.40 12.67
N GLN A 28 9.36 -13.09 13.45
CA GLN A 28 9.49 -14.54 13.32
C GLN A 28 8.17 -15.26 13.67
N GLN A 29 7.43 -14.79 14.66
CA GLN A 29 6.12 -15.35 15.00
C GLN A 29 5.14 -15.20 13.83
N TRP A 30 5.01 -14.02 13.21
CA TRP A 30 4.09 -13.83 12.08
C TRP A 30 4.53 -14.55 10.81
N ASN A 31 5.82 -14.82 10.63
CA ASN A 31 6.30 -15.63 9.50
C ASN A 31 6.05 -17.13 9.71
N ASN A 32 5.97 -17.58 10.96
CA ASN A 32 5.69 -18.98 11.30
C ASN A 32 4.18 -19.28 11.34
N GLU A 33 3.35 -18.30 11.73
CA GLU A 33 1.94 -18.50 12.08
C GLU A 33 1.05 -17.37 11.57
N GLY A 34 -0.23 -17.67 11.35
CA GLY A 34 -1.23 -16.69 10.94
C GLY A 34 -1.12 -16.30 9.47
N GLU A 35 -1.48 -15.06 9.15
CA GLU A 35 -1.73 -14.64 7.76
C GLU A 35 -0.53 -13.98 7.06
N LEU A 36 0.62 -13.93 7.74
CA LEU A 36 1.91 -13.57 7.14
C LEU A 36 2.82 -14.79 6.99
N HIS A 37 2.31 -16.00 7.20
CA HIS A 37 3.15 -17.20 7.20
C HIS A 37 3.83 -17.44 5.83
N GLY A 38 5.07 -17.94 5.88
CA GLY A 38 5.87 -18.22 4.68
C GLY A 38 6.18 -16.97 3.84
N THR A 39 6.25 -15.79 4.44
CA THR A 39 6.50 -14.53 3.74
C THR A 39 7.97 -14.12 3.84
N PHE A 40 8.74 -14.28 2.76
CA PHE A 40 10.20 -14.06 2.76
C PHE A 40 10.62 -12.67 3.27
N LEU A 41 9.87 -11.61 2.96
CA LEU A 41 10.18 -10.27 3.47
C LEU A 41 10.00 -10.13 5.00
N VAL A 42 9.16 -10.96 5.62
CA VAL A 42 8.98 -11.02 7.08
C VAL A 42 10.08 -11.88 7.71
N GLU A 43 10.45 -12.99 7.06
CA GLU A 43 11.60 -13.83 7.42
C GLU A 43 12.90 -13.00 7.51
N ILE A 44 13.29 -12.31 6.44
CA ILE A 44 14.52 -11.50 6.46
C ILE A 44 14.42 -10.29 7.40
N ALA A 45 13.22 -9.76 7.65
CA ALA A 45 13.03 -8.70 8.65
C ALA A 45 13.34 -9.21 10.06
N ALA A 46 12.94 -10.45 10.39
CA ALA A 46 13.26 -11.09 11.64
C ALA A 46 14.78 -11.29 11.83
N ASP A 47 15.48 -11.68 10.77
CA ASP A 47 16.93 -11.90 10.77
C ASP A 47 17.73 -10.59 10.86
N VAL A 48 17.34 -9.56 10.08
CA VAL A 48 17.96 -8.23 10.11
C VAL A 48 17.86 -7.62 11.53
N CYS A 49 16.73 -7.78 12.20
CA CYS A 49 16.55 -7.29 13.58
C CYS A 49 17.40 -8.05 14.61
N LYS A 50 17.82 -9.30 14.33
CA LYS A 50 18.66 -10.12 15.22
C LYS A 50 20.15 -10.01 14.92
N ALA A 51 20.53 -9.45 13.77
CA ALA A 51 21.91 -9.38 13.32
C ALA A 51 22.78 -8.56 14.30
N ARG A 52 23.77 -9.22 14.93
CA ARG A 52 24.74 -8.62 15.86
C ARG A 52 26.08 -8.36 15.18
N LYS A 53 26.74 -7.27 15.58
CA LYS A 53 28.13 -6.97 15.15
C LYS A 53 29.14 -7.75 16.00
N ARG A 54 30.37 -7.91 15.49
CA ARG A 54 31.43 -8.68 16.19
C ARG A 54 31.97 -7.97 17.44
N ASP A 55 31.84 -6.65 17.47
CA ASP A 55 32.24 -5.72 18.53
C ASP A 55 31.09 -5.35 19.49
N GLY A 56 29.86 -5.78 19.19
CA GLY A 56 28.66 -5.53 19.99
C GLY A 56 27.67 -4.58 19.31
N GLY A 57 26.44 -4.50 19.85
CA GLY A 57 25.34 -3.77 19.22
C GLY A 57 24.69 -4.54 18.05
N TYR A 58 23.73 -3.91 17.37
CA TYR A 58 23.06 -4.47 16.20
C TYR A 58 23.73 -3.98 14.91
N VAL A 59 23.65 -4.77 13.84
CA VAL A 59 24.09 -4.33 12.50
C VAL A 59 23.23 -3.18 12.00
N LEU A 60 21.94 -3.19 12.35
CA LEU A 60 20.95 -2.17 11.96
C LEU A 60 21.29 -0.77 12.49
N ASP A 61 22.02 -0.67 13.61
CA ASP A 61 22.49 0.62 14.16
C ASP A 61 23.43 1.38 13.20
N ASP A 62 24.12 0.65 12.31
CA ASP A 62 25.07 1.21 11.34
C ASP A 62 24.42 1.50 9.97
N VAL A 63 23.14 1.11 9.77
CA VAL A 63 22.42 1.26 8.49
C VAL A 63 21.72 2.62 8.44
N LEU A 64 22.14 3.47 7.52
CA LEU A 64 21.56 4.80 7.34
C LEU A 64 20.18 4.76 6.69
N ASP A 65 19.29 5.69 7.10
CA ASP A 65 17.93 5.90 6.61
C ASP A 65 17.84 6.48 5.18
N LYS A 66 18.68 6.01 4.26
CA LYS A 66 18.88 6.57 2.91
C LYS A 66 18.73 5.49 1.83
N VAL A 67 17.49 5.21 1.45
CA VAL A 67 17.19 4.38 0.27
C VAL A 67 17.55 5.16 -0.99
N VAL A 68 18.55 4.71 -1.75
CA VAL A 68 19.07 5.44 -2.93
C VAL A 68 18.55 4.88 -4.26
N GLN A 69 18.14 3.61 -4.26
CA GLN A 69 17.93 2.80 -5.46
C GLN A 69 16.82 3.33 -6.40
N ASP A 70 15.78 3.95 -5.84
CA ASP A 70 14.71 4.63 -6.59
C ASP A 70 15.15 5.99 -7.19
N GLY A 71 16.25 6.58 -6.70
CA GLY A 71 16.67 7.96 -6.99
C GLY A 71 17.99 8.09 -7.76
N ASP A 72 18.87 7.08 -7.70
CA ASP A 72 20.08 6.98 -8.53
C ASP A 72 19.87 6.18 -9.83
N ALA A 73 18.63 5.72 -10.06
CA ALA A 73 18.19 4.88 -11.17
C ALA A 73 18.88 3.50 -11.25
N SER A 74 19.48 3.00 -10.16
CA SER A 74 19.94 1.60 -10.10
C SER A 74 18.78 0.60 -10.10
N GLU A 75 17.60 0.95 -9.57
CA GLU A 75 16.39 0.12 -9.59
C GLU A 75 15.17 0.91 -10.11
N GLY A 76 14.92 0.86 -11.43
CA GLY A 76 13.81 1.60 -12.05
C GLY A 76 12.42 0.96 -11.96
N THR A 77 12.33 -0.35 -11.66
CA THR A 77 11.09 -1.15 -11.74
C THR A 77 9.89 -0.57 -10.99
N PRO A 78 10.02 -0.04 -9.75
CA PRO A 78 8.89 0.55 -9.03
C PRO A 78 8.37 1.83 -9.71
N SER A 79 9.27 2.68 -10.19
CA SER A 79 8.95 3.91 -10.93
C SER A 79 8.27 3.61 -12.27
N TRP A 80 8.74 2.60 -13.01
CA TRP A 80 8.08 2.15 -14.24
C TRP A 80 6.67 1.59 -13.95
N SER A 81 6.53 0.80 -12.88
CA SER A 81 5.22 0.26 -12.46
C SER A 81 4.21 1.35 -12.11
N ILE A 82 4.66 2.47 -11.51
CA ILE A 82 3.80 3.61 -11.20
C ILE A 82 3.47 4.43 -12.44
N ALA A 83 4.45 4.70 -13.31
CA ALA A 83 4.21 5.36 -14.59
C ALA A 83 3.16 4.59 -15.43
N GLU A 84 3.27 3.26 -15.48
CA GLU A 84 2.35 2.39 -16.19
C GLU A 84 0.96 2.33 -15.55
N SER A 85 0.89 2.29 -14.20
CA SER A 85 -0.40 2.38 -13.51
C SER A 85 -1.13 3.71 -13.81
N ALA A 86 -0.39 4.80 -13.96
CA ALA A 86 -0.95 6.12 -14.27
C ALA A 86 -1.36 6.26 -15.74
N SER A 87 -0.55 5.77 -16.69
CA SER A 87 -0.87 5.79 -18.13
C SER A 87 -2.12 4.97 -18.46
N ARG A 88 -2.39 3.92 -17.68
CA ARG A 88 -3.55 3.01 -17.82
C ARG A 88 -4.75 3.38 -16.94
N HIS A 89 -4.68 4.48 -16.19
CA HIS A 89 -5.71 4.90 -15.23
C HIS A 89 -6.02 3.84 -14.13
N ILE A 90 -5.05 2.98 -13.82
CA ILE A 90 -5.15 1.95 -12.78
C ILE A 90 -4.67 2.55 -11.44
N SER A 91 -5.60 2.81 -10.53
CA SER A 91 -5.26 3.37 -9.20
C SER A 91 -4.43 2.38 -8.37
N CYS A 92 -3.18 2.76 -8.04
CA CYS A 92 -2.25 1.98 -7.20
C CYS A 92 -1.61 2.81 -6.06
N PRO A 93 -2.41 3.49 -5.21
CA PRO A 93 -1.92 4.50 -4.28
C PRO A 93 -0.94 3.97 -3.23
N THR A 94 -1.12 2.73 -2.73
CA THR A 94 -0.18 2.09 -1.79
C THR A 94 1.22 1.94 -2.39
N LEU A 95 1.32 1.58 -3.68
CA LEU A 95 2.60 1.44 -4.36
C LEU A 95 3.23 2.82 -4.63
N ALA A 96 2.41 3.81 -5.00
CA ALA A 96 2.87 5.18 -5.25
C ALA A 96 3.39 5.84 -3.97
N ALA A 97 2.66 5.72 -2.87
CA ALA A 97 3.08 6.19 -1.55
C ALA A 97 4.38 5.50 -1.10
N GLY A 98 4.49 4.19 -1.29
CA GLY A 98 5.71 3.43 -0.99
C GLY A 98 6.93 3.88 -1.79
N LEU A 99 6.76 4.17 -3.09
CA LEU A 99 7.81 4.72 -3.96
C LEU A 99 8.22 6.13 -3.50
N PHE A 100 7.27 7.08 -3.48
CA PHE A 100 7.58 8.48 -3.18
C PHE A 100 8.15 8.67 -1.77
N PHE A 101 7.76 7.84 -0.81
CA PHE A 101 8.40 7.81 0.51
C PHE A 101 9.89 7.47 0.43
N ARG A 102 10.26 6.41 -0.29
CA ARG A 102 11.68 6.01 -0.47
C ARG A 102 12.46 7.07 -1.24
N THR A 103 11.89 7.65 -2.31
CA THR A 103 12.51 8.76 -3.05
C THR A 103 12.76 9.98 -2.14
N ALA A 104 11.79 10.38 -1.33
CA ALA A 104 11.94 11.49 -0.38
C ALA A 104 12.99 11.19 0.72
N LEU A 105 13.03 9.94 1.22
CA LEU A 105 14.02 9.54 2.21
C LEU A 105 15.45 9.49 1.63
N GLY A 106 15.61 9.10 0.36
CA GLY A 106 16.89 9.05 -0.34
C GLY A 106 17.63 10.39 -0.38
N ASN A 107 16.90 11.52 -0.47
CA ASN A 107 17.49 12.86 -0.40
C ASN A 107 17.82 13.30 1.05
N ARG A 108 18.65 12.51 1.75
CA ARG A 108 19.07 12.78 3.14
C ARG A 108 19.65 14.17 3.34
N GLN A 109 20.40 14.68 2.37
CA GLN A 109 21.06 16.00 2.45
C GLN A 109 20.05 17.14 2.48
N GLU A 110 18.98 17.06 1.69
CA GLU A 110 17.88 18.02 1.75
C GLU A 110 17.08 17.85 3.05
N ARG A 111 16.74 16.61 3.45
CA ARG A 111 16.02 16.34 4.70
C ARG A 111 16.73 16.92 5.93
N LEU A 112 18.05 16.90 5.99
CA LEU A 112 18.81 17.53 7.08
C LEU A 112 18.60 19.06 7.14
N LYS A 113 18.58 19.74 5.99
CA LYS A 113 18.32 21.19 5.91
C LYS A 113 16.86 21.52 6.25
N VAL A 114 15.92 20.71 5.75
CA VAL A 114 14.49 20.88 6.03
C VAL A 114 14.19 20.66 7.52
N ALA A 115 14.80 19.64 8.16
CA ALA A 115 14.62 19.38 9.58
C ALA A 115 15.06 20.56 10.47
N GLN A 116 16.14 21.27 10.10
CA GLN A 116 16.60 22.48 10.78
C GLN A 116 15.63 23.67 10.62
N SER A 117 14.85 23.70 9.53
CA SER A 117 13.93 24.79 9.20
C SER A 117 12.52 24.58 9.76
N VAL A 118 11.99 23.36 9.65
CA VAL A 118 10.59 23.04 9.97
C VAL A 118 10.41 22.55 11.41
N ALA A 119 11.45 21.95 12.01
CA ALA A 119 11.44 21.48 13.41
C ALA A 119 10.22 20.61 13.78
N MET A 120 9.84 19.66 12.91
CA MET A 120 8.76 18.72 13.15
C MET A 120 8.99 17.89 14.43
N PRO A 121 7.93 17.54 15.19
CA PRO A 121 8.06 16.60 16.31
C PRO A 121 8.56 15.23 15.81
N PRO A 122 9.41 14.53 16.58
CA PRO A 122 9.75 13.15 16.31
C PRO A 122 8.61 12.20 16.72
N PRO A 123 8.58 10.95 16.21
CA PRO A 123 7.66 9.91 16.67
C PRO A 123 7.69 9.72 18.19
N ARG A 124 6.53 9.49 18.78
CA ARG A 124 6.33 9.35 20.24
C ARG A 124 6.03 7.91 20.63
N SER A 125 6.65 7.44 21.70
CA SER A 125 6.48 6.05 22.17
C SER A 125 5.06 5.73 22.62
N PHE A 126 4.59 4.53 22.26
CA PHE A 126 3.31 3.96 22.67
C PHE A 126 3.57 2.84 23.69
N GLN A 127 3.33 3.09 24.97
CA GLN A 127 3.38 2.03 25.99
C GLN A 127 2.12 1.15 25.97
N ASP A 128 1.04 1.59 25.30
CA ASP A 128 -0.27 0.94 25.29
C ASP A 128 -0.62 0.25 23.94
N MET A 129 -0.21 -1.01 23.86
CA MET A 129 -0.67 -2.09 22.96
C MET A 129 -0.33 -2.06 21.46
N MET A 130 -0.02 -3.28 20.97
CA MET A 130 0.03 -3.70 19.58
C MET A 130 -1.07 -4.74 19.32
N ASP A 131 -1.74 -4.65 18.17
CA ASP A 131 -2.23 -5.80 17.39
C ASP A 131 -2.24 -5.40 15.90
N LYS A 132 -2.04 -6.35 14.97
CA LYS A 132 -1.39 -6.05 13.67
C LYS A 132 -1.92 -6.72 12.40
N ASP A 133 -1.46 -6.13 11.29
CA ASP A 133 -1.24 -6.68 9.93
C ASP A 133 -2.36 -6.65 8.85
N LYS A 134 -1.97 -6.20 7.63
CA LYS A 134 -2.20 -6.78 6.26
C LYS A 134 -2.58 -5.82 5.12
N MET A 135 -1.89 -5.94 3.96
CA MET A 135 -2.28 -5.55 2.57
C MET A 135 -1.19 -6.01 1.55
N GLY A 136 -1.36 -6.14 0.22
CA GLY A 136 -2.50 -5.98 -0.71
C GLY A 136 -2.00 -6.01 -2.19
N LEU A 137 -2.84 -6.37 -3.18
CA LEU A 137 -2.44 -6.63 -4.60
C LEU A 137 -3.56 -6.31 -5.64
N GLU A 138 -3.30 -5.45 -6.64
CA GLU A 138 -4.31 -5.12 -7.69
C GLU A 138 -3.78 -4.87 -9.12
N LEU A 139 -2.60 -4.24 -9.27
CA LEU A 139 -2.07 -3.75 -10.57
C LEU A 139 -2.11 -4.79 -11.70
N ILE A 140 -1.66 -6.02 -11.42
CA ILE A 140 -1.37 -7.05 -12.42
C ILE A 140 -2.64 -7.72 -12.99
N ALA A 141 -3.79 -7.54 -12.34
CA ALA A 141 -5.06 -8.16 -12.75
C ALA A 141 -5.74 -7.42 -13.93
N ARG A 142 -5.66 -6.08 -13.96
CA ARG A 142 -6.21 -5.26 -15.06
C ARG A 142 -5.35 -5.31 -16.31
N GLU A 143 -4.03 -5.26 -16.14
CA GLU A 143 -3.03 -5.28 -17.21
C GLU A 143 -3.26 -6.40 -18.26
N SER A 144 -3.59 -7.61 -17.78
CA SER A 144 -3.83 -8.76 -18.65
C SER A 144 -5.06 -8.64 -19.56
N ILE A 145 -5.97 -7.71 -19.28
CA ILE A 145 -7.19 -7.48 -20.05
C ILE A 145 -6.92 -6.43 -21.12
N ASP A 146 -6.34 -5.29 -20.72
CA ASP A 146 -6.16 -4.12 -21.58
C ASP A 146 -5.21 -4.43 -22.76
N GLU A 147 -4.20 -5.28 -22.54
CA GLU A 147 -3.22 -5.68 -23.56
C GLU A 147 -3.55 -7.01 -24.27
N GLY A 148 -4.65 -7.67 -23.92
CA GLY A 148 -5.05 -8.97 -24.50
C GLY A 148 -4.05 -10.13 -24.25
N TRP A 149 -3.09 -9.95 -23.34
CA TRP A 149 -1.98 -10.90 -23.09
C TRP A 149 -2.41 -12.27 -22.56
N ASN A 150 -3.67 -12.45 -22.11
CA ASN A 150 -4.18 -13.71 -21.55
C ASN A 150 -3.27 -14.30 -20.45
N ILE A 151 -2.68 -13.44 -19.61
CA ILE A 151 -1.81 -13.86 -18.51
C ILE A 151 -2.61 -14.73 -17.55
N ARG A 152 -2.16 -15.97 -17.40
CA ARG A 152 -2.69 -16.89 -16.39
C ARG A 152 -2.18 -16.43 -15.02
N LEU A 153 -2.95 -15.55 -14.37
CA LEU A 153 -2.60 -14.96 -13.08
C LEU A 153 -2.29 -16.00 -11.98
N SER A 154 -2.92 -17.20 -12.04
CA SER A 154 -2.57 -18.31 -11.16
C SER A 154 -1.16 -18.88 -11.40
N GLY A 155 -0.61 -18.73 -12.61
CA GLY A 155 0.80 -18.99 -12.91
C GLY A 155 1.74 -17.97 -12.26
N CYS A 156 1.35 -16.68 -12.26
CA CYS A 156 2.10 -15.63 -11.57
C CYS A 156 2.12 -15.86 -10.04
N ILE A 157 0.97 -16.14 -9.43
CA ILE A 157 0.91 -16.47 -8.00
C ILE A 157 1.69 -17.73 -7.66
N ARG A 158 1.69 -18.76 -8.51
CA ARG A 158 2.50 -19.97 -8.26
C ARG A 158 4.01 -19.70 -8.30
N ILE A 159 4.47 -18.71 -9.08
CA ILE A 159 5.87 -18.21 -9.04
C ILE A 159 6.11 -17.35 -7.78
N TRP A 160 5.08 -16.68 -7.25
CA TRP A 160 5.16 -15.98 -5.96
C TRP A 160 4.85 -16.87 -4.76
N ARG A 161 4.58 -18.16 -4.94
CA ARG A 161 4.50 -19.13 -3.83
C ARG A 161 5.90 -19.53 -3.36
N ALA A 162 6.87 -19.59 -4.29
CA ALA A 162 8.28 -19.85 -3.99
C ALA A 162 9.20 -19.33 -5.11
N GLY A 163 10.31 -18.68 -4.73
CA GLY A 163 11.38 -18.27 -5.63
C GLY A 163 11.40 -16.79 -6.03
N CYS A 164 10.61 -15.92 -5.37
CA CYS A 164 10.64 -14.48 -5.61
C CYS A 164 10.61 -13.69 -4.29
N ILE A 165 11.07 -12.44 -4.32
CA ILE A 165 11.21 -11.59 -3.13
C ILE A 165 9.86 -11.35 -2.43
N ILE A 166 8.76 -11.24 -3.17
CA ILE A 166 7.42 -10.98 -2.59
C ILE A 166 6.67 -12.26 -2.20
N GLN A 167 7.35 -13.40 -2.07
CA GLN A 167 6.68 -14.67 -1.82
C GLN A 167 5.94 -14.70 -0.49
N SER A 168 4.76 -15.34 -0.47
CA SER A 168 3.90 -15.52 0.71
C SER A 168 2.92 -16.66 0.47
N GLU A 169 2.92 -17.67 1.35
CA GLU A 169 2.05 -18.84 1.21
C GLU A 169 0.57 -18.49 1.45
N PHE A 170 0.26 -17.75 2.52
CA PHE A 170 -1.11 -17.35 2.84
C PHE A 170 -1.77 -16.51 1.73
N ILE A 171 -1.04 -15.55 1.15
CA ILE A 171 -1.54 -14.73 0.03
C ILE A 171 -1.81 -15.61 -1.20
N ALA A 172 -0.94 -16.60 -1.46
CA ALA A 172 -1.15 -17.54 -2.55
C ALA A 172 -2.42 -18.38 -2.34
N ASP A 173 -2.63 -18.95 -1.14
CA ASP A 173 -3.80 -19.80 -0.85
C ASP A 173 -5.14 -19.06 -0.96
N ILE A 174 -5.19 -17.76 -0.64
CA ILE A 174 -6.39 -16.93 -0.88
C ILE A 174 -6.59 -16.67 -2.38
N LEU A 175 -5.55 -16.25 -3.09
CA LEU A 175 -5.69 -15.77 -4.46
C LEU A 175 -5.77 -16.89 -5.50
N GLU A 176 -5.04 -18.01 -5.33
CA GLU A 176 -4.98 -19.10 -6.31
C GLU A 176 -6.37 -19.59 -6.75
N PRO A 177 -7.35 -19.89 -5.87
CA PRO A 177 -8.65 -20.38 -6.33
C PRO A 177 -9.53 -19.30 -6.98
N PHE A 178 -9.25 -18.01 -6.77
CA PHE A 178 -9.94 -16.92 -7.49
C PHE A 178 -9.41 -16.81 -8.91
N LEU A 179 -8.08 -16.81 -9.04
CA LEU A 179 -7.37 -16.66 -10.31
C LEU A 179 -7.41 -17.92 -11.19
N ASN A 180 -7.85 -19.06 -10.64
CA ASN A 180 -8.12 -20.29 -11.37
C ASN A 180 -9.58 -20.44 -11.85
N MET A 181 -10.46 -19.47 -11.57
CA MET A 181 -11.78 -19.45 -12.21
C MET A 181 -11.65 -19.15 -13.71
N ASN A 182 -12.49 -19.76 -14.56
CA ASN A 182 -12.54 -19.47 -16.01
C ASN A 182 -13.22 -18.11 -16.31
N LYS A 183 -12.70 -17.04 -15.71
CA LYS A 183 -13.08 -15.64 -15.89
C LYS A 183 -11.82 -14.79 -15.70
N THR A 184 -11.55 -13.83 -16.56
CA THR A 184 -10.44 -12.89 -16.35
C THR A 184 -10.81 -11.95 -15.20
N PRO A 185 -10.17 -12.04 -14.02
CA PRO A 185 -10.61 -11.28 -12.87
C PRO A 185 -10.00 -9.87 -12.93
N THR A 186 -10.85 -8.84 -12.98
CA THR A 186 -10.41 -7.44 -13.05
C THR A 186 -9.89 -6.89 -11.72
N ASN A 187 -10.31 -7.47 -10.59
CA ASN A 187 -10.01 -6.95 -9.26
C ASN A 187 -10.09 -8.04 -8.18
N ALA A 188 -8.99 -8.27 -7.45
CA ALA A 188 -8.93 -9.27 -6.38
C ALA A 188 -9.95 -9.05 -5.27
N LYS A 189 -10.35 -7.80 -5.01
CA LYS A 189 -11.33 -7.43 -3.98
C LYS A 189 -12.74 -7.93 -4.26
N LEU A 190 -13.02 -8.39 -5.48
CA LEU A 190 -14.29 -9.02 -5.85
C LEU A 190 -14.40 -10.48 -5.38
N ASP A 191 -13.29 -11.13 -4.98
CA ASP A 191 -13.39 -12.44 -4.34
C ASP A 191 -13.88 -12.29 -2.90
N SER A 192 -14.92 -13.05 -2.54
CA SER A 192 -15.50 -12.98 -1.19
C SER A 192 -14.54 -13.33 -0.05
N ARG A 193 -13.47 -14.11 -0.30
CA ARG A 193 -12.42 -14.42 0.69
C ARG A 193 -11.51 -13.22 0.92
N VAL A 194 -11.06 -12.58 -0.17
CA VAL A 194 -10.30 -11.32 -0.10
C VAL A 194 -11.14 -10.24 0.58
N GLY A 195 -12.42 -10.11 0.21
CA GLY A 195 -13.35 -9.18 0.85
C GLY A 195 -13.53 -9.44 2.35
N ARG A 196 -13.67 -10.72 2.78
CA ARG A 196 -13.74 -11.08 4.20
C ARG A 196 -12.46 -10.73 4.95
N GLU A 197 -11.29 -10.98 4.37
CA GLU A 197 -10.02 -10.62 4.98
C GLU A 197 -9.82 -9.11 5.11
N LEU A 198 -10.12 -8.35 4.05
CA LEU A 198 -10.08 -6.90 4.09
C LEU A 198 -11.04 -6.36 5.16
N GLN A 199 -12.26 -6.90 5.27
CA GLN A 199 -13.23 -6.50 6.30
C GLN A 199 -12.77 -6.87 7.72
N ARG A 200 -12.14 -8.04 7.91
CA ARG A 200 -11.62 -8.51 9.21
C ARG A 200 -10.51 -7.60 9.72
N ASN A 201 -9.56 -7.23 8.86
CA ASN A 201 -8.39 -6.44 9.25
C ASN A 201 -8.65 -4.91 9.19
N TYR A 202 -9.74 -4.44 8.58
CA TYR A 202 -10.06 -3.00 8.42
C TYR A 202 -10.07 -2.21 9.75
N GLY A 203 -10.67 -2.77 10.80
CA GLY A 203 -10.74 -2.11 12.11
C GLY A 203 -9.35 -1.89 12.73
N VAL A 204 -8.50 -2.92 12.65
CA VAL A 204 -7.12 -2.91 13.16
C VAL A 204 -6.26 -1.94 12.36
N LEU A 205 -6.31 -2.00 11.02
CA LEU A 205 -5.62 -1.07 10.14
C LEU A 205 -6.02 0.39 10.40
N LYS A 206 -7.31 0.65 10.64
CA LYS A 206 -7.81 1.99 10.98
C LYS A 206 -7.26 2.48 12.32
N ASP A 207 -7.17 1.61 13.33
CA ASP A 207 -6.58 1.96 14.63
C ASP A 207 -5.09 2.26 14.50
N ILE A 208 -4.32 1.40 13.82
CA ILE A 208 -2.88 1.60 13.54
C ILE A 208 -2.64 2.94 12.83
N VAL A 209 -3.40 3.25 11.77
CA VAL A 209 -3.24 4.51 11.04
C VAL A 209 -3.62 5.71 11.91
N SER A 210 -4.70 5.61 12.69
CA SER A 210 -5.11 6.69 13.60
C SER A 210 -4.06 6.95 14.68
N ARG A 211 -3.45 5.89 15.23
CA ARG A 211 -2.39 5.95 16.23
C ARG A 211 -1.08 6.50 15.65
N GLY A 212 -0.64 6.02 14.49
CA GLY A 212 0.57 6.52 13.84
C GLY A 212 0.49 8.03 13.58
N LEU A 213 -0.66 8.52 13.07
CA LEU A 213 -0.91 9.95 12.94
C LEU A 213 -0.93 10.68 14.30
N ALA A 214 -1.56 10.11 15.32
CA ALA A 214 -1.70 10.75 16.64
C ALA A 214 -0.41 10.80 17.47
N TYR A 215 0.65 10.12 17.03
CA TYR A 215 1.96 10.01 17.71
C TYR A 215 3.14 10.34 16.77
N ASP A 216 2.87 10.99 15.64
CA ASP A 216 3.87 11.54 14.71
C ASP A 216 4.76 10.47 14.01
N ASP A 217 4.24 9.25 13.85
CA ASP A 217 4.92 8.13 13.20
C ASP A 217 4.81 8.17 11.66
N TYR A 218 5.81 7.64 10.97
CA TYR A 218 5.85 7.64 9.50
C TYR A 218 5.09 6.43 8.93
N ILE A 219 3.89 6.62 8.40
CA ILE A 219 3.00 5.54 7.89
C ILE A 219 2.35 5.80 6.51
N PRO A 220 3.10 6.23 5.47
CA PRO A 220 2.52 6.61 4.18
C PRO A 220 1.88 5.46 3.40
N ALA A 221 2.46 4.25 3.37
CA ALA A 221 1.89 3.13 2.64
C ALA A 221 0.64 2.57 3.34
N LEU A 222 0.65 2.45 4.67
CA LEU A 222 -0.50 1.99 5.46
C LEU A 222 -1.67 2.98 5.45
N SER A 223 -1.41 4.29 5.45
CA SER A 223 -2.47 5.30 5.34
C SER A 223 -3.09 5.36 3.93
N ALA A 224 -2.27 5.36 2.87
CA ALA A 224 -2.76 5.27 1.48
C ALA A 224 -3.57 3.98 1.23
N THR A 225 -3.13 2.88 1.84
CA THR A 225 -3.81 1.58 1.91
C THR A 225 -5.21 1.68 2.52
N LEU A 226 -5.34 2.28 3.71
CA LEU A 226 -6.63 2.46 4.38
C LEU A 226 -7.59 3.34 3.55
N GLU A 227 -7.08 4.44 2.99
CA GLU A 227 -7.91 5.34 2.18
C GLU A 227 -8.40 4.65 0.91
N TYR A 228 -7.54 3.86 0.26
CA TYR A 228 -7.91 3.12 -0.93
C TYR A 228 -8.97 2.05 -0.68
N MET A 229 -8.94 1.40 0.50
CA MET A 229 -10.01 0.49 0.94
C MET A 229 -11.34 1.23 1.13
N LYS A 230 -11.32 2.40 1.79
CA LYS A 230 -12.52 3.25 1.95
C LYS A 230 -13.12 3.65 0.60
N CYS A 231 -12.29 4.17 -0.32
CA CYS A 231 -12.74 4.57 -1.66
C CYS A 231 -13.27 3.38 -2.46
N SER A 232 -12.64 2.21 -2.37
CA SER A 232 -13.09 1.00 -3.06
C SER A 232 -14.41 0.41 -2.54
N GLY A 233 -14.78 0.71 -1.30
CA GLY A 233 -16.03 0.24 -0.66
C GLY A 233 -17.14 1.29 -0.58
N GLY A 234 -16.87 2.54 -0.96
CA GLY A 234 -17.84 3.63 -0.90
C GLY A 234 -18.73 3.68 -2.14
N THR A 235 -20.04 3.83 -1.95
CA THR A 235 -21.03 3.90 -3.05
C THR A 235 -21.24 5.32 -3.58
N MET A 236 -20.95 6.36 -2.80
CA MET A 236 -20.99 7.75 -3.22
C MET A 236 -19.89 8.53 -2.49
N LEU A 237 -18.88 8.97 -3.24
CA LEU A 237 -17.68 9.60 -2.69
C LEU A 237 -17.72 11.14 -2.82
N PRO A 238 -16.92 11.89 -2.03
CA PRO A 238 -16.83 13.35 -2.12
C PRO A 238 -16.40 13.88 -3.50
N THR A 239 -15.85 13.03 -4.38
CA THR A 239 -15.48 13.37 -5.76
C THR A 239 -16.65 13.89 -6.60
N ARG A 240 -17.91 13.63 -6.22
CA ARG A 240 -19.09 14.32 -6.79
C ARG A 240 -19.03 15.85 -6.73
N PHE A 241 -18.25 16.41 -5.79
CA PHE A 241 -18.01 17.84 -5.70
C PHE A 241 -16.97 18.30 -6.72
N VAL A 242 -15.98 17.46 -7.04
CA VAL A 242 -14.99 17.74 -8.10
C VAL A 242 -15.66 17.75 -9.46
N GLU A 243 -16.53 16.77 -9.75
CA GLU A 243 -17.36 16.76 -10.96
C GLU A 243 -18.17 18.06 -11.11
N ALA A 244 -18.87 18.48 -10.04
CA ALA A 244 -19.63 19.73 -10.03
C ALA A 244 -18.73 20.98 -10.19
N GLN A 245 -17.52 20.99 -9.64
CA GLN A 245 -16.55 22.07 -9.85
C GLN A 245 -16.06 22.11 -11.30
N MET A 246 -15.74 20.96 -11.89
CA MET A 246 -15.30 20.84 -13.28
C MET A 246 -16.39 21.30 -14.25
N ASP A 247 -17.65 20.91 -14.00
CA ASP A 247 -18.79 21.43 -14.73
C ASP A 247 -18.89 22.96 -14.61
N TYR A 248 -18.82 23.49 -13.38
CA TYR A 248 -18.89 24.93 -13.06
C TYR A 248 -17.88 25.80 -13.82
N PHE A 249 -16.61 25.37 -13.94
CA PHE A 249 -15.58 26.19 -14.59
C PHE A 249 -15.30 25.84 -16.05
N GLY A 250 -15.77 24.69 -16.54
CA GLY A 250 -15.31 24.14 -17.82
C GLY A 250 -16.32 23.35 -18.66
N ALA A 251 -17.61 23.28 -18.27
CA ALA A 251 -18.63 22.50 -19.00
C ALA A 251 -18.18 21.04 -19.25
N HIS A 252 -17.52 20.48 -18.23
CA HIS A 252 -16.95 19.14 -18.27
C HIS A 252 -18.02 18.03 -18.22
N SER A 253 -19.28 18.37 -17.92
CA SER A 253 -20.41 17.46 -17.81
C SER A 253 -20.25 16.38 -16.74
N TYR A 254 -21.36 15.81 -16.29
CA TYR A 254 -21.39 14.83 -15.20
C TYR A 254 -22.55 13.85 -15.36
N ASP A 255 -22.47 12.72 -14.64
CA ASP A 255 -23.48 11.67 -14.60
C ASP A 255 -24.35 11.75 -13.33
N LYS A 256 -25.56 11.19 -13.39
CA LYS A 256 -26.56 11.22 -12.31
C LYS A 256 -26.75 9.85 -11.68
N ALA A 257 -26.73 9.83 -10.35
CA ALA A 257 -26.96 8.63 -9.55
C ALA A 257 -28.30 7.96 -9.87
N GLY A 258 -28.29 6.64 -10.00
CA GLY A 258 -29.45 5.79 -10.31
C GLY A 258 -30.00 5.91 -11.75
N VAL A 259 -29.35 6.63 -12.68
CA VAL A 259 -29.79 6.68 -14.08
C VAL A 259 -29.19 5.50 -14.86
N PRO A 260 -29.99 4.61 -15.47
CA PRO A 260 -29.47 3.44 -16.18
C PRO A 260 -28.54 3.82 -17.35
N GLY A 261 -27.32 3.30 -17.34
CA GLY A 261 -26.27 3.62 -18.31
C GLY A 261 -25.26 4.68 -17.81
N GLU A 262 -25.62 5.43 -16.78
CA GLU A 262 -24.75 6.38 -16.06
C GLU A 262 -24.31 5.78 -14.71
N ASP A 263 -25.24 5.21 -13.94
CA ASP A 263 -25.00 4.58 -12.64
C ASP A 263 -25.79 3.25 -12.49
N PRO A 264 -25.14 2.09 -12.60
CA PRO A 264 -23.75 1.90 -13.05
C PRO A 264 -23.60 2.15 -14.56
N GLY A 265 -22.51 2.82 -14.93
CA GLY A 265 -22.14 3.14 -16.30
C GLY A 265 -20.66 2.88 -16.62
N PRO A 266 -20.23 3.05 -17.89
CA PRO A 266 -18.82 3.02 -18.27
C PRO A 266 -18.08 4.28 -17.79
N VAL A 267 -16.76 4.22 -17.68
CA VAL A 267 -15.94 5.42 -17.41
C VAL A 267 -15.87 6.27 -18.70
N ALA A 268 -16.68 7.32 -18.78
CA ALA A 268 -16.80 8.21 -19.93
C ALA A 268 -17.14 9.66 -19.50
N LYS A 269 -17.22 10.60 -20.45
CA LYS A 269 -17.77 11.94 -20.19
C LYS A 269 -19.27 11.82 -19.92
N GLY A 270 -19.74 12.39 -18.81
CA GLY A 270 -21.14 12.31 -18.42
C GLY A 270 -22.11 13.10 -19.31
N ALA A 271 -23.39 12.77 -19.21
CA ALA A 271 -24.43 13.26 -20.12
C ALA A 271 -25.07 14.62 -19.76
N HIS A 272 -24.85 15.15 -18.55
CA HIS A 272 -25.53 16.35 -18.04
C HIS A 272 -24.57 17.51 -17.82
N ASP A 273 -25.02 18.72 -18.08
CA ASP A 273 -24.32 19.99 -17.82
C ASP A 273 -25.30 20.91 -17.09
N TYR A 274 -24.81 21.82 -16.23
CA TYR A 274 -25.66 22.75 -15.49
C TYR A 274 -25.24 24.21 -15.70
N GLU A 275 -26.22 25.10 -15.86
CA GLU A 275 -25.98 26.55 -15.96
C GLU A 275 -25.72 27.16 -14.57
N TRP A 276 -24.48 27.04 -14.10
CA TRP A 276 -24.09 27.45 -12.73
C TRP A 276 -24.09 28.95 -12.45
N LYS A 277 -24.10 29.78 -13.51
CA LYS A 277 -24.15 31.25 -13.42
C LYS A 277 -25.30 31.73 -14.30
N PRO A 278 -26.16 32.65 -13.83
CA PRO A 278 -27.17 33.26 -14.70
C PRO A 278 -26.53 33.95 -15.90
N ALA A 279 -27.15 33.79 -17.08
CA ALA A 279 -26.88 34.56 -18.29
C ALA A 279 -27.09 36.08 -18.13
#